data_AF-R6RB23-F1
#
_entry.id   AF-R6RB23-F1
#
_cell.length_a   1.000
_cell.length_b   1.000
_cell.length_c   1.000
_cell.angle_alpha   90.00
_cell.angle_beta   90.00
_cell.angle_gamma   90.00
#
_symmetry.space_group_name_H-M   'P 1'
#
loop_
_entity.id
_entity.type
_entity.pdbx_description
1 polymer ?
#
loop_
_entity_poly.entity_id
_entity_poly.type
_entity_poly.pdbx_seq_one_letter_code
_entity_poly.pdbx_strand_id
1 'polypeptide(L)'
;MNKLLLEFKNIDINITNLMRRGIKFSFLLIIFASIILLTYDFLFTYPIIYYAGFSLFKTSLFFMAGFIIFGFAFNKIKAEIR
;
A
#
# COMPACT_ATOMS: atom_id res chain seq x y z
N MET A 1 -15.38 15.86 -6.29
CA MET A 1 -13.91 15.74 -6.17
C MET A 1 -13.32 16.48 -4.97
N ASN A 2 -13.78 17.70 -4.64
CA ASN A 2 -13.19 18.52 -3.57
C ASN A 2 -13.42 18.01 -2.13
N LYS A 3 -14.53 17.32 -1.84
CA LYS A 3 -14.81 16.79 -0.48
C LYS A 3 -13.79 15.75 -0.01
N LEU A 4 -13.39 14.81 -0.87
CA LEU A 4 -12.40 13.79 -0.53
C LEU A 4 -11.02 14.40 -0.26
N LEU A 5 -10.62 15.41 -1.05
CA LEU A 5 -9.36 16.13 -0.84
C LEU A 5 -9.37 16.96 0.46
N LEU A 6 -10.51 17.54 0.82
CA LEU A 6 -10.70 18.26 2.09
C LEU A 6 -10.66 17.32 3.30
N GLU A 7 -11.25 16.12 3.19
CA GLU A 7 -11.15 15.09 4.24
C GLU A 7 -9.71 14.61 4.41
N PHE A 8 -8.96 14.40 3.32
CA PHE A 8 -7.53 14.07 3.38
C PHE A 8 -6.71 15.16 4.11
N LYS A 9 -7.07 16.43 3.95
CA LYS A 9 -6.37 17.56 4.60
C LYS A 9 -6.69 17.67 6.10
N ASN A 10 -7.84 17.15 6.53
CA ASN A 10 -8.27 17.15 7.93
C ASN A 10 -7.88 15.87 8.69
N ILE A 11 -7.09 14.98 8.09
CA ILE A 11 -6.56 13.82 8.80
C ILE A 11 -5.50 14.27 9.80
N ASP A 12 -5.56 13.71 11.00
CA ASP A 12 -4.56 13.93 12.03
C ASP A 12 -3.13 13.69 11.52
N ILE A 13 -2.18 14.54 11.93
CA ILE A 13 -0.80 14.50 11.45
C ILE A 13 -0.12 13.15 11.76
N ASN A 14 -0.45 12.51 12.89
CA ASN A 14 0.14 11.23 13.26
C ASN A 14 -0.39 10.10 12.37
N ILE A 15 -1.69 10.12 12.06
CA ILE A 15 -2.34 9.14 11.19
C ILE A 15 -1.82 9.30 9.76
N THR A 16 -1.69 10.55 9.28
CA THR A 16 -1.14 10.86 7.97
C THR A 16 0.32 10.39 7.85
N ASN A 17 1.14 10.60 8.88
CA ASN A 17 2.52 10.13 8.91
C ASN A 17 2.62 8.60 8.89
N LEU A 18 1.76 7.91 9.65
CA LEU A 18 1.69 6.45 9.65
C LEU A 18 1.30 5.93 8.26
N MET A 19 0.24 6.47 7.68
CA MET A 19 -0.23 6.11 6.34
C MET A 19 0.85 6.34 5.28
N ARG A 20 1.56 7.48 5.32
CA ARG A 20 2.65 7.78 4.38
C ARG A 20 3.81 6.80 4.50
N ARG A 21 4.18 6.38 5.73
CA ARG A 21 5.21 5.36 5.95
C ARG A 21 4.75 3.99 5.44
N GLY A 22 3.51 3.60 5.71
CA GLY A 22 2.92 2.34 5.23
C GLY A 22 2.82 2.27 3.71
N ILE A 23 2.42 3.36 3.05
CA ILE A 23 2.40 3.47 1.59
C ILE A 23 3.82 3.38 1.02
N LYS A 24 4.80 4.09 1.59
CA LYS A 24 6.20 3.99 1.15
C LYS A 24 6.74 2.56 1.28
N PHE A 25 6.45 1.88 2.39
CA PHE A 25 6.83 0.49 2.59
C PHE A 25 6.19 -0.44 1.55
N SER A 26 4.88 -0.28 1.32
CA SER A 26 4.15 -1.05 0.31
C SER A 26 4.71 -0.82 -1.09
N PHE A 27 5.09 0.42 -1.41
CA PHE A 27 5.71 0.76 -2.69
C PHE A 27 7.07 0.08 -2.90
N LEU A 28 7.89 0.00 -1.86
CA LEU A 28 9.15 -0.76 -1.91
C LEU A 28 8.91 -2.25 -2.18
N LEU A 29 7.89 -2.84 -1.55
CA LEU A 29 7.51 -4.23 -1.80
C LEU A 29 7.00 -4.46 -3.24
N ILE A 30 6.25 -3.51 -3.79
CA ILE A 30 5.81 -3.54 -5.19
C ILE A 30 7.01 -3.53 -6.13
N ILE A 31 7.98 -2.64 -5.92
CA ILE A 31 9.21 -2.60 -6.74
C ILE A 31 9.95 -3.94 -6.64
N PHE A 32 10.08 -4.47 -5.43
CA PHE A 32 10.76 -5.75 -5.22
C PHE A 32 10.03 -6.91 -5.93
N ALA A 33 8.70 -6.97 -5.84
CA ALA A 33 7.90 -7.95 -6.59
C ALA A 33 8.10 -7.80 -8.10
N SER A 34 8.08 -6.58 -8.63
CA SER A 34 8.28 -6.32 -10.06
C SER A 34 9.65 -6.77 -10.55
N ILE A 35 10.71 -6.64 -9.74
CA ILE A 35 12.06 -7.15 -10.07
C ILE A 35 12.05 -8.68 -10.17
N ILE A 36 11.33 -9.37 -9.27
CA ILE A 36 11.18 -10.84 -9.31
C ILE A 36 10.44 -11.26 -10.59
N LEU A 37 9.34 -10.58 -10.95
CA LEU A 37 8.61 -10.86 -12.19
C LEU A 37 9.47 -10.57 -13.44
N LEU A 38 10.23 -9.47 -13.45
CA LEU A 38 11.16 -9.18 -14.54
C LEU A 38 12.21 -10.27 -14.68
N THR A 39 12.72 -10.80 -13.57
CA THR A 39 13.69 -11.92 -13.59
C THR A 39 13.09 -13.18 -14.22
N TYR A 40 11.80 -13.43 -13.98
CA TYR A 40 11.08 -14.53 -14.63
C TYR A 40 11.01 -14.33 -16.16
N ASP A 41 10.70 -13.12 -16.64
CA ASP A 41 10.59 -12.83 -18.06
C ASP A 41 11.94 -12.91 -18.80
N PHE A 42 13.05 -12.50 -18.17
CA PHE A 42 14.34 -12.36 -18.83
C PHE A 42 15.32 -13.52 -18.64
N LEU A 43 15.28 -14.23 -17.50
CA LEU A 43 16.35 -15.17 -17.12
C LEU A 43 15.84 -16.60 -16.88
N PHE A 44 14.67 -16.75 -16.27
CA PHE A 44 14.23 -18.04 -15.74
C PHE A 44 12.72 -18.21 -15.82
N THR A 45 12.24 -18.94 -16.83
CA THR A 45 10.82 -19.28 -17.02
C THR A 45 10.37 -20.41 -16.07
N TYR A 46 10.77 -20.35 -14.80
CA TYR A 46 10.30 -21.28 -13.78
C TYR A 46 8.96 -20.78 -13.21
N PRO A 47 7.88 -21.58 -13.27
CA PRO A 47 6.55 -21.14 -12.85
C PRO A 47 6.49 -20.72 -11.37
N ILE A 48 7.32 -21.29 -10.52
CA ILE A 48 7.40 -20.95 -9.08
C ILE A 48 7.75 -19.48 -8.87
N ILE A 49 8.69 -18.94 -9.67
CA ILE A 49 9.15 -17.55 -9.57
C ILE A 49 8.01 -16.59 -9.94
N TYR A 50 7.26 -16.93 -10.98
CA TYR A 50 6.08 -16.17 -11.39
C TYR A 50 5.02 -16.13 -10.29
N TYR A 51 4.61 -17.28 -9.75
CA TYR A 51 3.58 -17.34 -8.71
C TYR A 51 4.00 -16.60 -7.43
N ALA A 52 5.27 -16.76 -7.02
CA ALA A 52 5.81 -16.06 -5.86
C ALA A 52 5.81 -14.55 -6.07
N GLY A 53 6.35 -14.06 -7.19
CA GLY A 53 6.38 -12.64 -7.54
C GLY A 53 4.98 -12.05 -7.65
N PHE A 54 4.07 -12.72 -8.35
CA PHE A 54 2.70 -12.24 -8.55
C PHE A 54 1.90 -12.20 -7.24
N SER A 55 2.05 -13.20 -6.38
CA SER A 55 1.44 -13.21 -5.04
C SER A 55 1.98 -12.07 -4.18
N LEU A 56 3.30 -11.82 -4.23
CA LEU A 56 3.92 -10.71 -3.49
C LEU A 56 3.42 -9.36 -4.00
N PHE A 57 3.31 -9.19 -5.33
CA PHE A 57 2.78 -7.98 -5.95
C PHE A 57 1.33 -7.71 -5.51
N LYS A 58 0.46 -8.73 -5.60
CA LYS A 58 -0.94 -8.63 -5.18
C LYS A 58 -1.05 -8.24 -3.70
N THR A 59 -0.29 -8.91 -2.83
CA THR A 59 -0.31 -8.64 -1.37
C THR A 59 0.16 -7.22 -1.06
N SER A 60 1.17 -6.72 -1.78
CA SER A 60 1.70 -5.37 -1.59
C SER A 60 0.69 -4.29 -1.98
N LEU A 61 -0.09 -4.52 -3.05
CA LEU A 61 -1.21 -3.65 -3.40
C LEU A 61 -2.31 -3.65 -2.34
N PHE A 62 -2.64 -4.82 -1.78
CA PHE A 62 -3.59 -4.91 -0.67
C PHE A 62 -3.11 -4.15 0.57
N PHE A 63 -1.82 -4.22 0.91
CA PHE A 63 -1.27 -3.42 2.00
C PHE A 63 -1.38 -1.92 1.72
N MET A 64 -1.05 -1.47 0.50
CA MET A 64 -1.16 -0.06 0.13
C MET A 64 -2.61 0.45 0.27
N ALA A 65 -3.58 -0.29 -0.27
CA ALA A 65 -5.00 0.05 -0.12
C ALA A 65 -5.44 0.00 1.36
N GLY A 66 -4.99 -1.01 2.11
CA GLY A 66 -5.27 -1.16 3.53
C GLY A 66 -4.80 0.03 4.34
N PHE A 67 -3.56 0.49 4.16
CA PHE A 67 -3.04 1.68 4.85
C PHE A 67 -3.87 2.93 4.59
N ILE A 68 -4.41 3.10 3.38
CA ILE A 68 -5.28 4.23 3.04
C ILE A 68 -6.61 4.10 3.77
N ILE A 69 -7.29 2.96 3.66
CA ILE A 69 -8.60 2.71 4.27
C ILE A 69 -8.51 2.82 5.80
N PHE A 70 -7.52 2.17 6.41
CA PHE A 70 -7.31 2.25 7.86
C PHE A 70 -6.91 3.65 8.30
N GLY A 71 -6.14 4.40 7.49
CA GLY A 71 -5.87 5.82 7.75
C GLY A 71 -7.16 6.64 7.92
N PHE A 72 -8.14 6.44 7.04
CA PHE A 72 -9.45 7.07 7.17
C PHE A 72 -10.26 6.57 8.36
N ALA A 73 -10.29 5.25 8.58
CA ALA A 73 -11.03 4.64 9.68
C ALA A 73 -10.51 5.15 11.04
N PHE A 74 -9.20 5.14 11.26
CA PHE A 74 -8.60 5.67 12.49
C PHE A 74 -8.86 7.16 12.67
N ASN A 75 -8.90 7.94 11.58
CA ASN A 75 -9.22 9.36 11.66
C ASN A 75 -10.65 9.60 12.16
N LYS A 76 -11.62 8.83 11.63
CA LYS A 76 -13.01 8.88 12.09
C LYS A 76 -13.15 8.46 13.55
N ILE A 77 -12.52 7.33 13.93
CA ILE A 77 -12.54 6.83 15.31
C ILE A 77 -11.96 7.88 16.27
N LYS A 78 -10.83 8.51 15.92
CA LYS A 78 -10.22 9.55 16.73
C LYS A 78 -11.10 10.80 16.87
N ALA A 79 -11.85 11.14 15.81
CA ALA A 79 -12.78 12.27 15.83
C ALA A 79 -14.04 11.99 16.67
N GLU A 80 -14.44 10.73 16.82
CA GLU A 80 -15.63 10.32 17.58
C GLU A 80 -15.32 10.06 19.08
N ILE A 81 -14.10 9.66 19.41
CA ILE A 81 -13.63 9.48 20.80
C ILE A 81 -13.30 10.83 21.49
N ARG A 82 -13.07 11.90 20.72
CA ARG A 82 -12.70 13.22 21.22
C ARG A 82 -13.91 14.13 21.39
#